data_AF-A0A3B5QQC8-F1
#
_entry.id   AF-A0A3B5QQC8-F1
#
_cell.length_a   1.000
_cell.length_b   1.000
_cell.length_c   1.000
_cell.angle_alpha   90.00
_cell.angle_beta   90.00
_cell.angle_gamma   90.00
#
_symmetry.space_group_name_H-M   'P 1'
#
loop_
_entity.id
_entity.type
_entity.pdbx_description
1 polymer ?
#
loop_
_entity_poly.entity_id
_entity_poly.type
_entity_poly.pdbx_seq_one_letter_code
_entity_poly.pdbx_strand_id
1 'polypeptide(L)'
;LCLLSILFVFLLQSSSFFASISTFLNKPNLHLHFAQFVLLCSLQTKKSLVACEGTVARLHCFQHFLFALAEEGQAIYVTSATYGRSNRFTCYVGIPAEQTKNTDSSIFPKGCEGRSACNVFASSSVFGDPCVGTYKYLEVIYLCESERRSGYC
;
A
#
# COMPACT_ATOMS: atom_id res chain seq x y z
N LEU A 1 2.43 -25.36 -25.44
CA LEU A 1 1.72 -24.13 -25.04
C LEU A 1 2.43 -23.33 -23.94
N CYS A 2 3.15 -23.95 -22.99
CA CYS A 2 3.97 -23.21 -22.00
C CYS A 2 5.36 -22.79 -22.53
N LEU A 3 5.91 -23.52 -23.52
CA LEU A 3 7.22 -23.19 -24.13
C LEU A 3 7.15 -22.05 -25.18
N LEU A 4 5.96 -21.75 -25.73
CA LEU A 4 5.77 -20.69 -26.73
C LEU A 4 5.68 -19.29 -26.11
N SER A 5 5.21 -19.19 -24.86
CA SER A 5 5.12 -17.92 -24.13
C SER A 5 6.49 -17.45 -23.60
N ILE A 6 7.39 -18.38 -23.28
CA ILE A 6 8.74 -18.07 -22.78
C ILE A 6 9.64 -17.51 -23.90
N LEU A 7 9.50 -18.02 -25.13
CA LEU A 7 10.19 -17.46 -26.29
C LEU A 7 9.75 -16.02 -26.60
N PHE A 8 8.49 -15.67 -26.35
CA PHE A 8 7.96 -14.33 -26.63
C PHE A 8 8.52 -13.26 -25.68
N VAL A 9 8.80 -13.63 -24.42
CA VAL A 9 9.41 -12.74 -23.43
C VAL A 9 10.91 -12.55 -23.70
N PHE A 10 11.62 -13.61 -24.11
CA PHE A 10 13.05 -13.51 -24.46
C PHE A 10 13.32 -12.71 -25.74
N LEU A 11 12.38 -12.67 -26.69
CA LEU A 11 12.53 -11.89 -27.93
C LEU A 11 12.28 -10.38 -27.76
N LEU A 12 11.71 -9.93 -26.63
CA LEU A 12 11.50 -8.50 -26.34
C LEU A 12 12.70 -7.83 -25.66
N GLN A 13 13.75 -8.60 -25.30
CA GLN A 13 14.98 -8.07 -24.72
C GLN A 13 16.17 -8.02 -25.70
N SER A 14 15.98 -8.40 -26.97
CA SER A 14 16.99 -8.21 -28.01
C SER A 14 16.72 -6.91 -28.78
N SER A 15 17.71 -6.03 -28.81
CA SER A 15 17.67 -4.73 -29.52
C SER A 15 17.40 -4.85 -31.03
N SER A 16 17.43 -6.05 -31.59
CA SER A 16 17.15 -6.35 -32.99
C SER A 16 15.68 -6.65 -33.30
N PHE A 17 14.80 -6.88 -32.31
CA PHE A 17 13.37 -7.16 -32.57
C PHE A 17 12.53 -5.89 -32.83
N PHE A 18 13.01 -4.73 -32.39
CA PHE A 18 12.38 -3.43 -32.65
C PHE A 18 12.34 -3.06 -34.15
N ALA A 19 13.25 -3.61 -34.96
CA ALA A 19 13.32 -3.32 -36.38
C ALA A 19 12.20 -3.99 -37.21
N SER A 20 11.53 -5.01 -36.67
CA SER A 20 10.44 -5.72 -37.38
C SER A 20 9.05 -5.21 -36.99
N ILE A 21 8.92 -4.46 -35.89
CA ILE A 21 7.66 -3.83 -35.46
C ILE A 21 7.38 -2.52 -36.23
N SER A 22 8.41 -1.93 -36.84
CA SER A 22 8.29 -0.71 -37.66
C SER A 22 7.41 -0.89 -38.90
N THR A 23 7.20 -2.11 -39.39
CA THR A 23 6.27 -2.41 -40.50
C THR A 23 4.82 -2.62 -40.07
N PHE A 24 4.55 -2.79 -38.76
CA PHE A 24 3.19 -2.79 -38.20
C PHE A 24 2.71 -1.37 -37.85
N LEU A 25 3.58 -0.37 -37.91
CA LEU A 25 3.27 1.06 -37.75
C LEU A 25 2.67 1.68 -39.03
N ASN A 26 1.61 1.10 -39.57
CA ASN A 26 0.75 1.83 -40.50
C ASN A 26 -0.73 1.46 -40.35
N LYS A 27 -1.24 1.60 -39.12
CA LYS A 27 -2.68 1.75 -38.85
C LYS A 27 -2.89 2.87 -37.81
N PRO A 28 -3.71 3.89 -38.12
CA PRO A 28 -3.75 5.15 -37.37
C PRO A 28 -4.53 5.10 -36.04
N ASN A 29 -4.53 3.98 -35.31
CA ASN A 29 -5.31 3.85 -34.07
C ASN A 29 -4.70 2.89 -33.02
N LEU A 30 -3.37 2.91 -32.80
CA LEU A 30 -2.69 2.04 -31.82
C LEU A 30 -1.84 2.81 -30.79
N HIS A 31 -2.22 4.05 -30.47
CA HIS A 31 -1.56 4.83 -29.41
C HIS A 31 -2.34 4.79 -28.07
N LEU A 32 -3.59 4.34 -28.09
CA LEU A 32 -4.49 4.44 -26.92
C LEU A 32 -4.40 3.22 -25.97
N HIS A 33 -4.08 2.02 -26.50
CA HIS A 33 -4.05 0.79 -25.70
C HIS A 33 -2.75 0.61 -24.90
N PHE A 34 -1.63 1.15 -25.36
CA PHE A 34 -0.35 1.05 -24.65
C PHE A 34 -0.34 1.88 -23.36
N ALA A 35 -0.89 3.10 -23.42
CA ALA A 35 -1.09 3.94 -22.23
C ALA A 35 -2.01 3.26 -21.21
N GLN A 36 -3.04 2.54 -21.66
CA GLN A 36 -4.01 1.87 -20.79
C GLN A 36 -3.43 0.64 -20.08
N PHE A 37 -2.50 -0.09 -20.71
CA PHE A 37 -1.79 -1.20 -20.07
C PHE A 37 -0.72 -0.72 -19.07
N VAL A 38 -0.02 0.38 -19.38
CA VAL A 38 0.93 1.03 -18.44
C VAL A 38 0.20 1.61 -17.22
N LEU A 39 -1.01 2.13 -17.40
CA LEU A 39 -1.85 2.66 -16.31
C LEU A 39 -2.28 1.58 -15.31
N LEU A 40 -2.48 0.34 -15.78
CA LEU A 40 -2.83 -0.80 -14.93
C LEU A 40 -1.63 -1.37 -14.15
N CYS A 41 -0.40 -1.11 -14.59
CA CYS A 41 0.82 -1.61 -13.95
C CYS A 41 1.30 -0.74 -12.76
N SER A 42 0.80 0.50 -12.63
CA SER A 42 1.33 1.50 -11.69
C SER A 42 0.48 1.71 -10.42
N LEU A 43 -0.52 0.88 -10.15
CA LEU A 43 -1.37 1.04 -8.96
C LEU A 43 -0.62 0.53 -7.70
N GLN A 44 0.28 1.34 -7.17
CA GLN A 44 0.70 1.21 -5.77
C GLN A 44 -0.54 1.41 -4.89
N THR A 45 -1.17 0.30 -4.48
CA THR A 45 -2.39 0.35 -3.68
C THR A 45 -2.02 0.77 -2.26
N LYS A 46 -2.41 2.00 -1.88
CA LYS A 46 -2.35 2.44 -0.48
C LYS A 46 -3.23 1.53 0.36
N LYS A 47 -2.66 0.95 1.41
CA LYS A 47 -3.38 0.19 2.42
C LYS A 47 -3.73 1.13 3.56
N SER A 48 -4.99 1.13 3.99
CA SER A 48 -5.46 1.84 5.18
C SER A 48 -5.88 0.82 6.23
N LEU A 49 -5.45 1.03 7.46
CA LEU A 49 -5.76 0.17 8.60
C LEU A 49 -6.13 1.03 9.81
N VAL A 50 -7.13 0.56 10.55
CA VAL A 50 -7.58 1.18 11.80
C VAL A 50 -7.52 0.16 12.93
N ALA A 51 -6.97 0.55 14.07
CA ALA A 51 -6.96 -0.23 15.30
C ALA A 51 -7.51 0.61 16.46
N CYS A 52 -8.52 0.10 17.16
CA CYS A 52 -9.09 0.80 18.32
C CYS A 52 -8.13 0.75 19.51
N GLU A 53 -8.26 1.69 20.45
CA GLU A 53 -7.50 1.67 21.71
C GLU A 53 -7.61 0.31 22.42
N GLY A 54 -6.46 -0.23 22.84
CA GLY A 54 -6.35 -1.58 23.43
C GLY A 54 -6.19 -2.73 22.42
N THR A 55 -6.14 -2.45 21.11
CA THR A 55 -5.96 -3.48 20.06
C THR A 55 -4.63 -3.35 19.31
N VAL A 56 -4.27 -4.37 18.53
CA VAL A 56 -3.01 -4.41 17.76
C VAL A 56 -3.30 -4.19 16.28
N ALA A 57 -2.70 -3.15 15.71
CA ALA A 57 -2.60 -2.95 14.26
C ALA A 57 -1.53 -3.87 13.67
N ARG A 58 -1.88 -4.63 12.63
CA ARG A 58 -0.98 -5.58 11.97
C ARG A 58 -0.73 -5.16 10.53
N LEU A 59 0.45 -4.62 10.26
CA LEU A 59 0.85 -4.18 8.93
C LEU A 59 1.66 -5.30 8.26
N HIS A 60 1.28 -5.66 7.04
CA HIS A 60 1.97 -6.68 6.26
C HIS A 60 2.06 -6.31 4.78
N CYS A 61 3.23 -6.58 4.21
CA CYS A 61 3.55 -6.49 2.79
C CYS A 61 3.85 -7.89 2.24
N PHE A 62 2.80 -8.71 2.17
CA PHE A 62 2.80 -9.96 1.43
C PHE A 62 1.58 -9.92 0.51
N GLN A 63 1.79 -9.94 -0.80
CA GLN A 63 0.69 -9.94 -1.77
C GLN A 63 -0.07 -11.28 -1.65
N HIS A 64 -1.40 -11.23 -1.62
CA HIS A 64 -2.23 -12.43 -1.66
C HIS A 64 -2.05 -13.15 -3.01
N PHE A 65 -1.36 -14.29 -2.98
CA PHE A 65 -1.55 -15.51 -3.77
C PHE A 65 -2.02 -15.38 -5.24
N LEU A 66 -1.35 -14.60 -6.12
CA LEU A 66 -1.51 -14.84 -7.57
C LEU A 66 -0.28 -14.56 -8.45
N PHE A 67 0.85 -14.13 -7.89
CA PHE A 67 2.13 -14.04 -8.60
C PHE A 67 3.27 -14.44 -7.66
N ALA A 68 3.48 -15.74 -7.51
CA ALA A 68 4.55 -16.33 -6.69
C ALA A 68 5.94 -16.26 -7.35
N LEU A 69 6.22 -15.22 -8.15
CA LEU A 69 7.50 -15.05 -8.86
C LEU A 69 8.31 -13.85 -8.38
N ALA A 70 7.83 -13.09 -7.39
CA ALA A 70 8.60 -12.00 -6.80
C ALA A 70 9.29 -12.50 -5.52
N GLU A 71 10.51 -13.03 -5.66
CA GLU A 71 11.47 -13.22 -4.57
C GLU A 71 12.10 -11.87 -4.14
N GLU A 72 11.29 -10.81 -4.06
CA GLU A 72 11.77 -9.50 -3.64
C GLU A 72 11.05 -9.08 -2.36
N GLY A 73 11.85 -8.76 -1.35
CA GLY A 73 11.36 -8.24 -0.09
C GLY A 73 10.63 -6.92 -0.31
N GLN A 74 9.33 -6.90 0.02
CA GLN A 74 8.57 -5.66 0.11
C GLN A 74 8.76 -5.06 1.51
N ALA A 75 9.01 -3.76 1.54
CA ALA A 75 9.13 -2.96 2.74
C ALA A 75 7.88 -2.08 2.93
N ILE A 76 7.47 -1.90 4.17
CA ILE A 76 6.42 -0.96 4.57
C ILE A 76 6.98 0.46 4.47
N TYR A 77 6.28 1.30 3.74
CA TYR A 77 6.47 2.75 3.69
C TYR A 77 5.24 3.43 4.28
N VAL A 78 5.36 4.02 5.48
CA VAL A 78 4.23 4.65 6.17
C VAL A 78 4.02 6.05 5.61
N THR A 79 2.90 6.25 4.90
CA THR A 79 2.53 7.56 4.33
C THR A 79 1.89 8.49 5.35
N SER A 80 1.10 7.93 6.29
CA SER A 80 0.48 8.68 7.38
C SER A 80 0.16 7.72 8.51
N ALA A 81 0.33 8.17 9.75
CA ALA A 81 -0.16 7.47 10.91
C ALA A 81 -0.64 8.49 11.95
N THR A 82 -1.81 8.26 12.54
CA THR A 82 -2.40 9.16 13.53
C THR A 82 -3.00 8.33 14.66
N TYR A 83 -2.63 8.65 15.90
CA TYR A 83 -3.23 8.09 17.11
C TYR A 83 -4.04 9.17 17.81
N GLY A 84 -5.35 9.00 17.92
CA GLY A 84 -6.24 10.01 18.48
C GLY A 84 -7.70 9.74 18.11
N ARG A 85 -8.48 10.80 17.91
CA ARG A 85 -9.85 10.70 17.39
C ARG A 85 -10.15 11.87 16.46
N SER A 86 -10.49 11.54 15.22
CA SER A 86 -10.85 12.46 14.13
C SER A 86 -12.31 12.36 13.70
N ASN A 87 -13.05 11.35 14.17
CA ASN A 87 -14.47 11.19 13.89
C ASN A 87 -15.20 10.38 14.98
N ARG A 88 -16.53 10.46 14.96
CA ARG A 88 -17.44 9.80 15.93
C ARG A 88 -17.80 8.35 15.61
N PHE A 89 -17.58 7.90 14.37
CA PHE A 89 -18.09 6.62 13.86
C PHE A 89 -17.04 5.52 13.83
N THR A 90 -15.77 5.87 13.96
CA THR A 90 -14.67 4.92 14.09
C THR A 90 -14.57 4.48 15.55
N CYS A 91 -14.52 3.16 15.78
CA CYS A 91 -14.38 2.55 17.11
C CYS A 91 -15.39 3.09 18.14
N TYR A 92 -16.68 3.15 17.76
CA TYR A 92 -17.75 3.71 18.61
C TYR A 92 -18.62 2.64 19.30
N VAL A 93 -18.59 1.40 18.80
CA VAL A 93 -19.45 0.32 19.30
C VAL A 93 -19.11 0.02 20.77
N GLY A 94 -20.10 0.14 21.65
CA GLY A 94 -19.93 -0.08 23.08
C GLY A 94 -19.26 1.06 23.86
N ILE A 95 -19.01 2.21 23.21
CA ILE A 95 -18.36 3.37 23.83
C ILE A 95 -19.39 4.48 24.10
N PRO A 96 -19.37 5.13 25.28
CA PRO A 96 -20.25 6.25 25.59
C PRO A 96 -20.08 7.43 24.63
N ALA A 97 -21.19 8.10 24.30
CA ALA A 97 -21.20 9.22 23.34
C ALA A 97 -20.21 10.33 23.70
N GLU A 98 -20.03 10.62 25.00
CA GLU A 98 -19.10 11.62 25.51
C GLU A 98 -17.65 11.33 25.12
N GLN A 99 -17.26 10.06 25.08
CA GLN A 99 -15.90 9.63 24.73
C GLN A 99 -15.69 9.48 23.20
N THR A 100 -16.77 9.53 22.42
CA THR A 100 -16.75 9.49 20.94
C THR A 100 -16.84 10.87 20.30
N LYS A 101 -16.83 11.95 21.09
CA LYS A 101 -16.76 13.32 20.57
C LYS A 101 -15.49 13.50 19.76
N ASN A 102 -15.60 14.22 18.65
CA ASN A 102 -14.43 14.57 17.87
C ASN A 102 -13.57 15.57 18.65
N THR A 103 -12.29 15.25 18.79
CA THR A 103 -11.32 16.12 19.46
C THR A 103 -10.32 16.74 18.51
N ASP A 104 -10.23 16.22 17.27
CA ASP A 104 -9.22 16.57 16.25
C ASP A 104 -7.76 16.56 16.78
N SER A 105 -7.55 15.97 17.95
CA SER A 105 -6.26 15.84 18.61
C SER A 105 -5.70 14.47 18.28
N SER A 106 -4.49 14.45 17.71
CA SER A 106 -3.79 13.23 17.36
C SER A 106 -2.28 13.39 17.44
N ILE A 107 -1.60 12.28 17.73
CA ILE A 107 -0.14 12.17 17.71
C ILE A 107 0.24 11.41 16.45
N PHE A 108 1.37 11.77 15.84
CA PHE A 108 1.92 11.06 14.69
C PHE A 108 2.92 9.99 15.15
N PRO A 109 2.52 8.72 15.27
CA PRO A 109 3.46 7.66 15.64
C PRO A 109 4.43 7.38 14.49
N LYS A 110 5.71 7.21 14.83
CA LYS A 110 6.74 6.76 13.90
C LYS A 110 7.05 5.29 14.15
N GLY A 111 7.11 4.48 13.10
CA GLY A 111 7.45 3.06 13.22
C GLY A 111 7.16 2.27 11.95
N CYS A 112 7.61 1.01 11.93
CA CYS A 112 7.38 0.02 10.87
C CYS A 112 8.04 0.26 9.50
N GLU A 113 8.60 1.45 9.27
CA GLU A 113 9.35 1.79 8.06
C GLU A 113 10.45 0.75 7.74
N GLY A 114 10.54 0.33 6.48
CA GLY A 114 11.58 -0.60 6.03
C GLY A 114 11.34 -2.07 6.40
N ARG A 115 10.25 -2.41 7.10
CA ARG A 115 9.95 -3.80 7.52
C ARG A 115 8.93 -4.44 6.59
N SER A 116 8.98 -5.75 6.39
CA SER A 116 7.95 -6.48 5.64
C SER A 116 6.66 -6.73 6.44
N ALA A 117 6.79 -6.75 7.77
CA ALA A 117 5.70 -6.94 8.71
C ALA A 117 5.96 -6.16 10.01
N CYS A 118 4.90 -5.64 10.61
CA CYS A 118 4.98 -4.88 11.85
C CYS A 118 3.68 -4.95 12.65
N ASN A 119 3.80 -5.10 13.97
CA ASN A 119 2.68 -5.07 14.91
C ASN A 119 2.79 -3.82 15.77
N VAL A 120 1.72 -3.04 15.83
CA VAL A 120 1.67 -1.78 16.57
C VAL A 120 0.52 -1.83 17.57
N PHE A 121 0.83 -1.72 18.86
CA PHE A 121 -0.21 -1.71 19.89
C PHE A 121 -0.79 -0.30 20.05
N ALA A 122 -2.08 -0.15 19.78
CA ALA A 122 -2.79 1.12 19.86
C ALA A 122 -3.13 1.44 21.32
N SER A 123 -2.24 2.14 22.02
CA SER A 123 -2.43 2.48 23.43
C SER A 123 -1.80 3.81 23.80
N SER A 124 -2.47 4.54 24.71
CA SER A 124 -1.97 5.77 25.32
C SER A 124 -0.63 5.56 26.05
N SER A 125 -0.33 4.35 26.50
CA SER A 125 0.97 4.02 27.11
C SER A 125 2.12 3.97 26.11
N VAL A 126 1.83 3.73 24.83
CA VAL A 126 2.85 3.63 23.76
C VAL A 126 3.08 4.99 23.12
N PHE A 127 2.01 5.75 22.88
CA PHE A 127 2.06 7.01 22.12
C PHE A 127 1.88 8.28 22.96
N GLY A 128 1.48 8.15 24.22
CA GLY A 128 0.96 9.25 25.02
C GLY A 128 -0.54 9.45 24.81
N ASP A 129 -1.15 10.33 25.63
CA ASP A 129 -2.58 10.66 25.54
C ASP A 129 -2.79 12.08 24.98
N PRO A 130 -3.13 12.23 23.69
CA PRO A 130 -3.41 13.54 23.08
C PRO A 130 -4.75 14.15 23.49
N CYS A 131 -5.69 13.35 24.01
CA CYS A 131 -7.05 13.78 24.32
C CYS A 131 -7.65 12.93 25.45
N VAL A 132 -7.30 13.30 26.67
CA VAL A 132 -7.75 12.64 27.90
C VAL A 132 -9.27 12.61 27.97
N GLY A 133 -9.83 11.47 28.35
CA GLY A 133 -11.28 11.29 28.49
C GLY A 133 -11.99 10.93 27.18
N THR A 134 -11.25 10.71 26.09
CA THR A 134 -11.80 10.19 24.83
C THR A 134 -11.22 8.83 24.47
N TYR A 135 -12.04 8.01 23.84
CA TYR A 135 -11.64 6.67 23.38
C TYR A 135 -10.92 6.82 22.05
N LYS A 136 -9.64 6.45 21.95
CA LYS A 136 -8.84 6.76 20.75
C LYS A 136 -8.78 5.58 19.77
N TYR A 137 -8.24 5.83 18.60
CA TYR A 137 -7.86 4.81 17.63
C TYR A 137 -6.60 5.23 16.88
N LEU A 138 -5.88 4.22 16.42
CA LEU A 138 -4.74 4.36 15.53
C LEU A 138 -5.22 4.16 14.08
N GLU A 139 -5.00 5.15 13.23
CA GLU A 139 -5.19 5.04 11.79
C GLU A 139 -3.81 5.08 11.10
N VAL A 140 -3.54 4.12 10.21
CA VAL A 140 -2.28 4.01 9.48
C VAL A 140 -2.54 3.81 8.01
N ILE A 141 -1.94 4.66 7.19
CA ILE A 141 -1.94 4.57 5.74
C ILE A 141 -0.51 4.25 5.30
N TYR A 142 -0.32 3.12 4.64
CA TYR A 142 1.00 2.65 4.23
C TYR A 142 1.00 2.04 2.83
N LEU A 143 2.19 2.02 2.25
CA LEU A 143 2.51 1.42 0.97
C LEU A 143 3.47 0.25 1.17
N CYS A 144 3.48 -0.67 0.22
CA CYS A 144 4.46 -1.74 0.14
C CYS A 144 5.34 -1.46 -1.07
N GLU A 145 6.60 -1.09 -0.82
CA GLU A 145 7.58 -0.79 -1.86
C GLU A 145 8.60 -1.93 -1.95
N SER A 146 9.00 -2.32 -3.15
CA SER A 146 10.10 -3.26 -3.35
C SER A 146 11.43 -2.52 -3.25
N GLU A 147 12.41 -3.08 -2.53
CA GLU A 147 13.74 -2.44 -2.37
C GLU A 147 14.50 -2.26 -3.70
N ARG A 148 14.06 -2.92 -4.78
CA ARG A 148 14.53 -2.62 -6.14
C ARG A 148 13.60 -1.62 -6.81
N ARG A 149 14.10 -0.38 -6.86
CA ARG A 149 13.72 0.71 -7.76
C ARG A 149 12.22 0.87 -8.01
N SER A 150 11.68 1.91 -7.39
CA SER A 150 10.87 2.88 -8.13
C SER A 150 11.65 3.32 -9.37
N GLY A 151 11.41 2.59 -10.45
CA GLY A 151 12.01 2.77 -11.77
C GLY A 151 11.06 2.04 -12.68
N TYR A 152 10.26 2.82 -13.40
CA TYR A 152 9.39 2.39 -14.48
C TYR A 152 9.93 1.11 -15.17
N CYS A 153 9.10 0.07 -15.25
CA CYS A 153 9.35 -1.08 -16.12
C CYS A 153 9.70 -0.64 -17.55
#